data_AF-A0A764ESG5-F1
#
_entry.id   AF-A0A764ESG5-F1
#
_cell.length_a   1.000
_cell.length_b   1.000
_cell.length_c   1.000
_cell.angle_alpha   90.00
_cell.angle_beta   90.00
_cell.angle_gamma   90.00
#
_symmetry.space_group_name_H-M   'P 1'
#
loop_
_entity.id
_entity.type
_entity.pdbx_description
1 polymer ?
#
loop_
_entity_poly.entity_id
_entity_poly.type
_entity_poly.pdbx_seq_one_letter_code
_entity_poly.pdbx_strand_id
1 'polypeptide(L)' 'MSDNNQAERQPADQHLQDKPQIFRTLRNIDLNLLTIFEAVYVHKGIVNAAKI' A
#
# COMPACT_ATOMS: atom_id res chain seq x y z
N MET A 1 -8.21 -40.67 -30.35
CA MET A 1 -8.66 -39.62 -31.29
C MET A 1 -9.98 -39.10 -30.73
N SER A 2 -10.05 -38.04 -29.93
CA SER A 2 -9.16 -36.87 -29.85
C SER A 2 -8.94 -36.46 -28.39
N ASP A 3 -7.67 -36.29 -28.07
CA ASP A 3 -7.14 -35.70 -26.84
C ASP A 3 -7.63 -34.25 -26.72
N ASN A 4 -8.36 -33.94 -25.65
CA ASN A 4 -8.79 -32.57 -25.40
C ASN A 4 -7.63 -31.82 -24.75
N ASN A 5 -7.04 -30.98 -25.58
CA ASN A 5 -5.80 -30.25 -25.42
C ASN A 5 -5.84 -29.26 -24.24
N GLN A 6 -4.74 -29.28 -23.49
CA GLN A 6 -4.03 -28.09 -23.01
C GLN A 6 -4.72 -27.13 -22.02
N ALA A 7 -4.26 -27.26 -20.77
CA ALA A 7 -3.51 -26.22 -20.08
C ALA A 7 -4.21 -24.86 -19.87
N GLU A 8 -5.12 -24.81 -18.90
CA GLU A 8 -5.28 -23.62 -18.08
C GLU A 8 -4.64 -23.86 -16.72
N ARG A 9 -3.29 -23.95 -16.75
CA ARG A 9 -2.48 -23.56 -15.59
C ARG A 9 -2.69 -22.07 -15.39
N GLN A 10 -3.64 -21.69 -14.56
CA GLN A 10 -3.66 -20.35 -13.95
C GLN A 10 -3.36 -20.48 -12.46
N PRO A 11 -2.08 -20.57 -12.05
CA PRO A 11 -1.68 -20.12 -10.71
C PRO A 11 -1.58 -18.59 -10.76
N ALA A 12 -2.71 -17.89 -10.93
CA ALA A 12 -2.74 -16.43 -10.94
C ALA A 12 -2.72 -15.81 -9.53
N ASP A 13 -2.61 -16.63 -8.48
CA ASP A 13 -2.55 -16.19 -7.08
C ASP A 13 -1.17 -16.38 -6.42
N GLN A 14 -0.10 -16.60 -7.20
CA GLN A 14 1.25 -16.75 -6.63
C GLN A 14 2.19 -15.58 -6.85
N HIS A 15 1.85 -14.59 -7.69
CA HIS A 15 2.76 -13.49 -8.00
C HIS A 15 2.45 -12.19 -7.23
N LEU A 16 2.08 -12.32 -5.96
CA LEU A 16 1.81 -11.17 -5.11
C LEU A 16 2.41 -11.29 -3.69
N GLN A 17 3.20 -12.33 -3.43
CA GLN A 17 3.89 -12.55 -2.16
C GLN A 17 5.30 -11.93 -2.08
N ASP A 18 5.94 -11.63 -3.21
CA ASP A 18 7.36 -11.19 -3.22
C ASP A 18 7.57 -9.71 -3.56
N LYS A 19 6.69 -8.81 -3.11
CA LYS A 19 6.97 -7.37 -3.18
C LYS A 19 6.95 -6.77 -1.79
N PRO A 20 8.02 -6.07 -1.34
CA PRO A 20 8.07 -5.48 -0.01
C PRO A 20 6.78 -4.69 0.28
N GLN A 21 6.03 -5.20 1.26
CA GLN A 21 4.68 -4.80 1.63
C GLN A 21 4.55 -3.29 1.93
N ILE A 22 5.69 -2.63 2.18
CA ILE A 22 5.85 -1.19 2.42
C ILE A 22 5.21 -0.35 1.30
N PHE A 23 5.30 -0.79 0.04
CA PHE A 23 4.77 -0.02 -1.09
C PHE A 23 3.25 -0.14 -1.31
N ARG A 24 2.57 -1.10 -0.65
CA ARG A 24 1.10 -1.17 -0.69
C ARG A 24 0.46 -0.35 0.42
N THR A 25 1.11 -0.25 1.58
CA THR A 25 0.62 0.54 2.71
C THR A 25 0.40 2.00 2.29
N LEU A 26 1.28 2.57 1.45
CA LEU A 26 1.15 3.93 0.91
C LEU A 26 -0.08 4.15 0.00
N ARG A 27 -0.62 3.12 -0.66
CA ARG A 27 -1.79 3.27 -1.56
C ARG A 27 -3.11 3.41 -0.79
N ASN A 28 -3.14 2.93 0.45
CA ASN A 28 -4.34 2.86 1.29
C ASN A 28 -4.30 3.86 2.47
N ILE A 29 -3.30 4.73 2.52
CA ILE A 29 -3.21 5.78 3.55
C ILE A 29 -3.96 7.03 3.05
N ASP A 30 -4.76 7.61 3.93
CA ASP A 30 -5.43 8.89 3.70
C ASP A 30 -4.39 10.02 3.64
N LEU A 31 -4.41 10.76 2.53
CA LEU A 31 -3.50 11.89 2.31
C LEU A 31 -3.64 12.95 3.40
N ASN A 32 -4.85 13.18 3.94
CA ASN A 32 -5.09 14.14 5.00
C ASN A 32 -4.39 13.73 6.30
N LEU A 33 -4.42 12.44 6.65
CA LEU A 33 -3.73 11.92 7.83
C LEU A 33 -2.22 12.05 7.68
N LEU A 34 -1.68 11.81 6.47
CA LEU A 34 -0.26 12.00 6.20
C LEU A 34 0.14 13.47 6.32
N THR A 35 -0.65 14.40 5.77
CA THR A 35 -0.44 15.85 5.90
C THR A 35 -0.51 16.32 7.35
N ILE A 36 -1.48 15.82 8.14
CA ILE A 36 -1.60 16.13 9.57
C ILE A 36 -0.36 15.62 10.33
N PHE A 37 0.08 14.39 10.06
CA PHE A 37 1.26 13.83 10.73
C PHE A 37 2.54 14.57 10.38
N GLU A 38 2.73 14.98 9.13
CA GLU A 38 3.87 15.79 8.71
C GLU A 38 3.93 17.12 9.47
N ALA A 39 2.81 17.84 9.53
CA ALA A 39 2.72 19.10 10.27
C ALA A 39 3.02 18.89 11.76
N VAL A 40 2.45 17.87 12.39
CA VAL A 40 2.71 17.57 13.80
C VAL A 40 4.17 17.17 14.05
N TYR A 41 4.79 16.42 13.12
CA TYR A 41 6.18 15.98 13.22
C TYR A 41 7.17 17.15 13.16
N VAL A 42 7.03 18.04 12.16
CA VAL A 42 7.89 19.23 11.99
C VAL A 42 7.83 20.14 13.21
N HIS A 43 6.66 20.28 13.82
CA HIS A 43 6.42 21.20 14.94
C HIS A 43 6.61 20.54 16.32
N LYS A 44 7.07 19.28 16.35
CA LYS A 44 7.33 18.50 17.57
C LYS A 44 6.10 18.41 18.50
N GLY A 45 4.91 18.34 17.91
CA GLY A 45 3.67 18.15 18.67
C GLY A 45 2.48 18.97 18.16
N ILE A 46 1.27 18.49 18.48
CA ILE A 46 0.02 19.05 17.97
C ILE A 46 -0.24 20.47 18.43
N VAL A 47 0.13 20.79 19.66
CA VAL A 47 -0.06 22.13 20.24
C VAL A 47 0.77 23.18 19.50
N ASN A 48 1.96 22.81 19.02
CA ASN A 48 2.83 23.73 18.29
C ASN A 48 2.43 23.84 16.81
N ALA A 49 1.96 22.75 16.21
CA ALA A 49 1.45 22.75 14.83
C ALA A 49 0.17 23.60 14.70
N ALA A 50 -0.73 23.53 15.68
CA ALA A 50 -2.02 24.24 15.65
C ALA A 50 -1.93 25.75 16.00
N LYS A 51 -0.74 26.23 16.36
CA LYS A 51 -0.51 27.64 16.74
C LYS A 51 -0.09 28.54 15.57
N ILE A 52 0.36 27.95 14.47
CA ILE A 52 0.83 28.67 13.28
C ILE A 52 -0.33 28.95 12.33
#